data_AF-A0A6J2TV28-F1
#
_entry.id   AF-A0A6J2TV28-F1
#
_cell.length_a   1.000
_cell.length_b   1.000
_cell.length_c   1.000
_cell.angle_alpha   90.00
_cell.angle_beta   90.00
_cell.angle_gamma   90.00
#
_symmetry.space_group_name_H-M   'P 1'
#
loop_
_entity.id
_entity.type
_entity.pdbx_description
1 polymer ?
#
loop_
_entity_poly.entity_id
_entity_poly.type
_entity_poly.pdbx_seq_one_letter_code
_entity_poly.pdbx_strand_id
1 'polypeptide(L)'
;MVEEIGCLRQTGGSVVIVGMPTSQSGPSTGVGTGTGSVAASNTVSGQQQHQQHQQHHPHQQQQHQHQLANNMSLLSVKGGRYLWTDRELLMHLQNYTPLILLIDFVEKTRTKRFYESSERYEILMLVFIMRKGAPFCENKRFPTEYWVNLSVGPIAEAFDRLQAAIDIPDPQLPIHMSVTDLTSWKQMFDVAMLDIRRYAYYTDPMQLADVGVYNRITFEQHFGMQWLE
;
A
#
# COMPACT_ATOMS: atom_id res chain seq x y z
N MET A 1 23.60 -17.22 9.56
CA MET A 1 22.21 -17.64 9.85
C MET A 1 21.50 -16.42 10.38
N VAL A 2 20.64 -15.79 9.57
CA VAL A 2 19.84 -14.63 9.96
C VAL A 2 18.39 -15.09 9.85
N GLU A 3 17.69 -15.13 10.98
CA GLU A 3 16.28 -15.49 11.03
C GLU A 3 15.44 -14.27 10.62
N GLU A 4 14.77 -14.36 9.48
CA GLU A 4 13.71 -13.43 9.09
C GLU A 4 12.41 -13.84 9.79
N ILE A 5 12.02 -13.10 10.83
CA ILE A 5 10.66 -13.17 11.36
C ILE A 5 9.81 -12.16 10.60
N GLY A 6 9.29 -12.59 9.45
CA GLY A 6 8.26 -11.89 8.70
C GLY A 6 6.91 -12.02 9.43
N CYS A 7 6.20 -10.92 9.60
CA CYS A 7 4.80 -10.94 10.06
C CYS A 7 3.89 -11.43 8.93
N LEU A 8 3.84 -12.76 8.71
CA LEU A 8 2.83 -13.38 7.85
C LEU A 8 1.48 -13.36 8.57
N ARG A 9 0.53 -12.56 8.08
CA ARG A 9 -0.89 -12.81 8.34
C ARG A 9 -1.44 -13.76 7.29
N GLN A 10 -1.61 -14.99 7.73
CA GLN A 10 -2.42 -16.04 7.14
C GLN A 10 -3.85 -15.50 6.87
N THR A 11 -4.21 -15.36 5.61
CA THR A 11 -5.62 -15.21 5.19
C THR A 11 -5.93 -16.32 4.19
N GLY A 12 -7.07 -16.97 4.43
CA GLY A 12 -7.40 -18.30 3.95
C GLY A 12 -7.49 -18.45 2.45
N GLY A 13 -7.19 -19.68 2.01
CA GLY A 13 -7.29 -20.10 0.63
C GLY A 13 -8.70 -19.96 0.08
N SER A 14 -8.78 -19.33 -1.09
CA SER A 14 -9.82 -19.63 -2.06
C SER A 14 -9.17 -20.38 -3.21
N VAL A 15 -9.51 -21.67 -3.30
CA VAL A 15 -9.16 -22.53 -4.43
C VAL A 15 -9.91 -21.98 -5.65
N VAL A 16 -9.19 -21.38 -6.60
CA VAL A 16 -9.75 -21.10 -7.93
C VAL A 16 -9.52 -22.33 -8.80
N ILE A 17 -10.57 -23.15 -8.93
CA ILE A 17 -10.64 -24.19 -9.95
C ILE A 17 -10.89 -23.47 -11.29
N VAL A 18 -9.86 -23.36 -12.12
CA VAL A 18 -10.02 -22.95 -13.52
C VAL A 18 -10.52 -24.15 -14.31
N GLY A 19 -11.84 -24.31 -14.38
CA GLY A 19 -12.48 -25.16 -15.38
C GLY A 19 -12.58 -24.41 -16.70
N MET A 20 -11.92 -24.92 -17.75
CA MET A 20 -12.17 -24.52 -19.13
C MET A 20 -13.53 -25.07 -19.59
N PRO A 21 -14.43 -24.24 -20.15
CA PRO A 21 -15.44 -24.71 -21.06
C PRO A 21 -15.05 -24.33 -22.50
N THR A 22 -14.86 -25.36 -23.31
CA THR A 22 -14.85 -25.24 -24.77
C THR A 22 -16.26 -25.08 -25.30
N SER A 23 -16.35 -24.29 -26.37
CA SER A 23 -17.21 -24.44 -27.55
C SER A 23 -18.43 -23.52 -27.72
N GLN A 24 -18.42 -22.94 -28.94
CA GLN A 24 -19.53 -22.66 -29.86
C GLN A 24 -20.05 -21.22 -30.03
N SER A 25 -19.74 -20.75 -31.23
CA SER A 25 -20.24 -19.64 -32.03
C SER A 25 -21.67 -19.85 -32.56
N GLY A 26 -22.48 -18.78 -32.59
CA GLY A 26 -23.71 -18.68 -33.39
C GLY A 26 -24.52 -17.40 -33.07
N PRO A 27 -25.05 -16.61 -34.03
CA PRO A 27 -25.38 -15.19 -33.83
C PRO A 27 -26.87 -14.80 -33.75
N SER A 28 -27.09 -13.62 -33.11
CA SER A 28 -28.08 -12.54 -33.32
C SER A 28 -29.59 -12.80 -33.49
N THR A 29 -30.41 -12.18 -32.63
CA THR A 29 -31.38 -11.07 -32.91
C THR A 29 -32.40 -10.90 -31.76
N GLY A 30 -32.83 -9.67 -31.45
CA GLY A 30 -34.03 -9.45 -30.63
C GLY A 30 -34.09 -8.13 -29.86
N VAL A 31 -34.87 -7.19 -30.38
CA VAL A 31 -35.23 -5.86 -29.84
C VAL A 31 -36.33 -5.98 -28.76
N GLY A 32 -36.38 -5.08 -27.77
CA GLY A 32 -37.58 -4.92 -26.92
C GLY A 32 -37.46 -3.92 -25.76
N THR A 33 -38.09 -2.75 -25.94
CA THR A 33 -38.36 -1.64 -25.01
C THR A 33 -39.47 -1.91 -23.97
N GLY A 34 -39.43 -1.20 -22.83
CA GLY A 34 -40.60 -0.92 -21.96
C GLY A 34 -40.25 -0.80 -20.46
N THR A 35 -39.98 0.37 -19.88
CA THR A 35 -40.92 1.26 -19.14
C THR A 35 -42.07 0.60 -18.37
N GLY A 36 -42.12 0.84 -17.05
CA GLY A 36 -43.27 0.50 -16.19
C GLY A 36 -43.06 0.97 -14.75
N SER A 37 -44.03 1.75 -14.25
CA SER A 37 -43.96 2.65 -13.10
C SER A 37 -44.82 2.17 -11.91
N VAL A 38 -44.43 2.60 -10.71
CA VAL A 38 -45.13 2.88 -9.42
C VAL A 38 -46.59 2.41 -9.16
N ALA A 39 -46.85 1.91 -7.93
CA ALA A 39 -47.99 2.23 -7.01
C ALA A 39 -47.96 1.27 -5.77
N ALA A 40 -47.89 1.70 -4.50
CA ALA A 40 -48.97 2.25 -3.62
C ALA A 40 -50.09 1.19 -3.35
N SER A 41 -50.66 0.93 -2.16
CA SER A 41 -50.68 1.51 -0.82
C SER A 41 -51.40 0.55 0.17
N ASN A 42 -51.13 0.73 1.49
CA ASN A 42 -52.00 0.64 2.69
C ASN A 42 -52.97 -0.55 2.92
N THR A 43 -53.09 -1.02 4.17
CA THR A 43 -54.12 -0.58 5.15
C THR A 43 -53.89 -1.22 6.55
N VAL A 44 -54.29 -0.47 7.58
CA VAL A 44 -54.16 -0.63 9.04
C VAL A 44 -55.44 -1.22 9.65
N SER A 45 -55.33 -1.96 10.78
CA SER A 45 -56.37 -2.02 11.84
C SER A 45 -55.88 -2.81 13.07
N GLY A 46 -55.69 -2.16 14.23
CA GLY A 46 -56.46 -2.39 15.49
C GLY A 46 -55.79 -3.46 16.41
N GLN A 47 -55.78 -3.44 17.74
CA GLN A 47 -56.43 -2.66 18.80
C GLN A 47 -55.75 -3.03 20.16
N GLN A 48 -55.97 -2.22 21.21
CA GLN A 48 -55.50 -2.31 22.61
C GLN A 48 -56.05 -3.57 23.36
N GLN A 49 -55.72 -4.01 24.60
CA GLN A 49 -55.39 -3.35 25.89
C GLN A 49 -55.14 -4.42 27.01
N HIS A 50 -54.23 -4.15 27.98
CA HIS A 50 -54.19 -4.57 29.44
C HIS A 50 -54.13 -6.08 29.85
N GLN A 51 -53.61 -6.58 30.99
CA GLN A 51 -52.96 -6.08 32.24
C GLN A 51 -52.27 -7.26 33.02
N GLN A 52 -51.21 -6.91 33.78
CA GLN A 52 -50.75 -7.41 35.11
C GLN A 52 -50.13 -8.81 35.43
N HIS A 53 -48.93 -8.69 36.09
CA HIS A 53 -48.29 -9.48 37.19
C HIS A 53 -47.99 -10.99 36.95
N GLN A 54 -46.85 -11.60 37.34
CA GLN A 54 -46.01 -11.44 38.54
C GLN A 54 -44.61 -12.10 38.35
N GLN A 55 -43.69 -11.72 39.24
CA GLN A 55 -42.26 -12.05 39.45
C GLN A 55 -41.74 -13.50 39.18
N HIS A 56 -40.49 -13.63 38.71
CA HIS A 56 -39.35 -14.22 39.46
C HIS A 56 -38.00 -14.18 38.68
N HIS A 57 -36.95 -13.70 39.38
CA HIS A 57 -35.49 -13.95 39.27
C HIS A 57 -34.64 -13.44 38.07
N PRO A 58 -33.75 -12.45 38.32
CA PRO A 58 -32.65 -12.06 37.44
C PRO A 58 -31.31 -12.71 37.85
N HIS A 59 -30.28 -12.51 37.02
CA HIS A 59 -28.84 -12.79 37.20
C HIS A 59 -28.30 -14.11 36.66
N GLN A 60 -27.89 -14.13 35.37
CA GLN A 60 -26.61 -14.77 35.00
C GLN A 60 -26.05 -14.45 33.60
N GLN A 61 -26.35 -13.30 32.99
CA GLN A 61 -25.92 -13.06 31.60
C GLN A 61 -25.10 -11.78 31.36
N GLN A 62 -24.39 -11.28 32.38
CA GLN A 62 -23.57 -10.06 32.24
C GLN A 62 -22.07 -10.23 32.53
N GLN A 63 -21.57 -11.45 32.73
CA GLN A 63 -20.14 -11.67 32.96
C GLN A 63 -19.34 -12.11 31.72
N HIS A 64 -19.98 -12.52 30.61
CA HIS A 64 -19.23 -12.96 29.42
C HIS A 64 -18.82 -11.83 28.47
N GLN A 65 -19.44 -10.65 28.54
CA GLN A 65 -19.07 -9.55 27.63
C GLN A 65 -17.87 -8.73 28.12
N HIS A 66 -17.61 -8.69 29.44
CA HIS A 66 -16.41 -8.03 29.98
C HIS A 66 -15.14 -8.89 29.87
N GLN A 67 -15.25 -10.22 29.69
CA GLN A 67 -14.06 -11.06 29.51
C GLN A 67 -13.46 -10.99 28.10
N LEU A 68 -14.27 -10.73 27.06
CA LEU A 68 -13.74 -10.50 25.71
C LEU A 68 -13.05 -9.14 25.55
N ALA A 69 -13.55 -8.10 26.23
CA ALA A 69 -12.88 -6.79 26.26
C ALA A 69 -11.58 -6.83 27.09
N ASN A 70 -11.57 -7.53 28.23
CA ASN A 70 -10.38 -7.67 29.07
C ASN A 70 -9.29 -8.59 28.47
N ASN A 71 -9.66 -9.55 27.61
CA ASN A 71 -8.67 -10.38 26.92
C ASN A 71 -7.92 -9.64 25.80
N MET A 72 -8.43 -8.52 25.28
CA MET A 72 -7.62 -7.62 24.42
C MET A 72 -6.64 -6.74 25.23
N SER A 73 -6.82 -6.65 26.54
CA SER A 73 -5.96 -5.85 27.43
C SER A 73 -4.78 -6.64 28.03
N LEU A 74 -4.69 -7.95 27.78
CA LEU A 74 -3.70 -8.84 28.40
C LEU A 74 -2.56 -9.28 27.47
N LEU A 75 -2.54 -8.80 26.22
CA LEU A 75 -1.31 -8.71 25.44
C LEU A 75 -0.52 -7.46 25.87
N SER A 76 -0.26 -7.34 27.18
CA SER A 76 0.78 -6.46 27.69
C SER A 76 2.11 -7.10 27.32
N VAL A 77 2.44 -7.00 26.03
CA VAL A 77 3.79 -7.26 25.54
C VAL A 77 4.66 -6.29 26.31
N LYS A 78 5.70 -6.78 26.99
CA LYS A 78 6.78 -5.92 27.48
C LYS A 78 7.38 -5.19 26.28
N GLY A 79 6.84 -4.03 25.96
CA GLY A 79 7.13 -3.32 24.73
C GLY A 79 6.17 -2.17 24.56
N GLY A 80 6.70 -1.04 24.14
CA GLY A 80 5.89 0.12 23.85
C GLY A 80 5.01 -0.07 22.60
N ARG A 81 4.13 0.90 22.36
CA ARG A 81 3.26 0.93 21.19
C ARG A 81 3.04 2.35 20.67
N TYR A 82 2.75 2.48 19.39
CA TYR A 82 2.26 3.74 18.82
C TYR A 82 0.77 3.93 19.16
N LEU A 83 0.39 5.17 19.47
CA LEU A 83 -1.02 5.57 19.57
C LEU A 83 -1.56 5.86 18.16
N TRP A 84 -2.37 4.93 17.61
CA TRP A 84 -3.00 5.10 16.30
C TRP A 84 -4.35 5.80 16.43
N THR A 85 -4.65 6.69 15.48
CA THR A 85 -5.89 7.47 15.48
C THR A 85 -6.78 7.21 14.27
N ASP A 86 -6.22 6.85 13.10
CA ASP A 86 -6.83 6.17 11.94
C ASP A 86 -5.97 6.36 10.67
N ARG A 87 -5.27 7.49 10.53
CA ARG A 87 -4.41 7.82 9.36
C ARG A 87 -3.18 6.91 9.26
N GLU A 88 -2.72 6.40 10.40
CA GLU A 88 -1.50 5.63 10.57
C GLU A 88 -1.62 4.21 10.00
N LEU A 89 -2.86 3.71 9.86
CA LEU A 89 -3.12 2.41 9.25
C LEU A 89 -2.68 2.35 7.79
N LEU A 90 -2.75 3.46 7.04
CA LEU A 90 -2.29 3.46 5.66
C LEU A 90 -0.77 3.54 5.56
N MET A 91 -0.10 4.15 6.55
CA MET A 91 1.35 4.37 6.52
C MET A 91 2.15 3.07 6.65
N HIS A 92 1.69 2.11 7.47
CA HIS A 92 2.39 0.84 7.66
C HIS A 92 2.18 -0.15 6.50
N LEU A 93 1.22 0.11 5.62
CA LEU A 93 0.97 -0.68 4.40
C LEU A 93 1.81 -0.20 3.20
N GLN A 94 2.47 0.94 3.34
CA GLN A 94 3.33 1.49 2.31
C GLN A 94 4.65 0.73 2.22
N ASN A 95 5.23 0.78 1.04
CA ASN A 95 6.57 0.28 0.76
C ASN A 95 7.64 1.29 1.15
N TYR A 96 8.67 0.79 1.82
CA TYR A 96 9.85 1.54 2.24
C TYR A 96 11.13 0.83 1.81
N THR A 97 12.25 1.56 1.88
CA THR A 97 13.60 0.99 1.75
C THR A 97 14.58 1.72 2.67
N PRO A 98 15.61 1.06 3.24
CA PRO A 98 16.68 1.77 3.93
C PRO A 98 17.37 2.78 3.01
N LEU A 99 17.71 3.97 3.51
CA LEU A 99 18.38 5.01 2.72
C LEU A 99 19.69 4.52 2.09
N ILE A 100 20.42 3.63 2.76
CA ILE A 100 21.65 3.03 2.20
C ILE A 100 21.39 2.25 0.91
N LEU A 101 20.24 1.55 0.79
CA LEU A 101 19.90 0.82 -0.43
C LEU A 101 19.51 1.76 -1.57
N LEU A 102 18.90 2.91 -1.25
CA LEU A 102 18.66 3.96 -2.24
C LEU A 102 19.97 4.55 -2.77
N ILE A 103 20.94 4.81 -1.88
CA ILE A 103 22.27 5.30 -2.27
C ILE A 103 22.97 4.27 -3.17
N ASP A 104 22.95 2.99 -2.78
CA ASP A 104 23.50 1.90 -3.59
C ASP A 104 22.83 1.82 -4.97
N PHE A 105 21.52 2.01 -5.04
CA PHE A 105 20.78 2.05 -6.30
C PHE A 105 21.23 3.20 -7.20
N VAL A 106 21.38 4.41 -6.65
CA VAL A 106 21.86 5.58 -7.39
C VAL A 106 23.25 5.33 -7.96
N GLU A 107 24.17 4.79 -7.15
CA GLU A 107 25.54 4.53 -7.57
C GLU A 107 25.63 3.39 -8.60
N LYS A 108 24.84 2.33 -8.44
CA LYS A 108 24.77 1.24 -9.42
C LYS A 108 24.18 1.70 -10.75
N THR A 109 23.17 2.55 -10.73
CA THR A 109 22.48 2.99 -11.95
C THR A 109 23.33 3.98 -12.75
N ARG A 110 24.21 4.75 -12.09
CA ARG A 110 25.10 5.73 -12.74
C ARG A 110 26.00 5.13 -13.82
N THR A 111 26.35 3.85 -13.72
CA THR A 111 27.24 3.17 -14.67
C THR A 111 26.51 2.37 -15.74
N LYS A 112 25.17 2.29 -15.68
CA LYS A 112 24.33 1.56 -16.64
C LYS A 112 24.11 2.36 -17.91
N ARG A 113 24.00 1.68 -19.06
CA ARG A 113 23.68 2.31 -20.34
C ARG A 113 22.18 2.20 -20.60
N PHE A 114 21.53 3.35 -20.63
CA PHE A 114 20.11 3.46 -20.91
C PHE A 114 19.67 2.77 -22.20
N TYR A 115 20.48 2.81 -23.26
CA TYR A 115 20.10 2.26 -24.56
C TYR A 115 20.08 0.73 -24.60
N GLU A 116 20.72 0.06 -23.65
CA GLU A 116 20.73 -1.40 -23.53
C GLU A 116 19.45 -1.89 -22.82
N SER A 117 18.61 -2.64 -23.53
CA SER A 117 17.35 -3.16 -22.98
C SER A 117 17.56 -4.04 -21.74
N SER A 118 18.65 -4.82 -21.70
CA SER A 118 19.01 -5.64 -20.54
C SER A 118 19.33 -4.80 -19.31
N GLU A 119 20.00 -3.67 -19.48
CA GLU A 119 20.34 -2.76 -18.38
C GLU A 119 19.10 -1.98 -17.91
N ARG A 120 18.19 -1.59 -18.81
CA ARG A 120 16.88 -1.03 -18.41
C ARG A 120 16.07 -2.01 -17.58
N TYR A 121 16.03 -3.28 -17.99
CA TYR A 121 15.35 -4.33 -17.25
C TYR A 121 15.98 -4.53 -15.86
N GLU A 122 17.31 -4.52 -15.76
CA GLU A 122 18.01 -4.62 -14.47
C GLU A 122 17.66 -3.45 -13.54
N ILE A 123 17.62 -2.22 -14.05
CA ILE A 123 17.20 -1.04 -13.27
C ILE A 123 15.77 -1.23 -12.76
N LEU A 124 14.85 -1.68 -13.62
CA LEU A 124 13.46 -1.96 -13.23
C LEU A 124 13.39 -3.01 -12.11
N MET A 125 14.16 -4.08 -12.20
CA MET A 125 14.24 -5.11 -11.15
C MET A 125 14.76 -4.56 -9.83
N LEU A 126 15.78 -3.69 -9.86
CA LEU A 126 16.28 -3.04 -8.65
C LEU A 126 15.20 -2.17 -7.98
N VAL A 127 14.41 -1.41 -8.76
CA VAL A 127 13.29 -0.62 -8.26
C VAL A 127 12.27 -1.51 -7.53
N PHE A 128 11.92 -2.66 -8.09
CA PHE A 128 10.98 -3.60 -7.45
C PHE A 128 11.54 -4.20 -6.16
N ILE A 129 12.80 -4.66 -6.17
CA ILE A 129 13.41 -5.34 -5.02
C ILE A 129 13.55 -4.40 -3.82
N MET A 130 13.77 -3.11 -4.05
CA MET A 130 13.90 -2.11 -3.00
C MET A 130 12.59 -1.84 -2.24
N ARG A 131 11.42 -2.05 -2.86
CA ARG A 131 10.10 -1.82 -2.24
C ARG A 131 9.81 -2.93 -1.20
N LYS A 132 10.21 -2.70 0.05
CA LYS A 132 9.95 -3.60 1.21
C LYS A 132 8.77 -3.09 2.02
N GLY A 133 8.20 -3.93 2.89
CA GLY A 133 7.17 -3.48 3.84
C GLY A 133 7.69 -2.43 4.82
N ALA A 134 6.78 -1.70 5.45
CA ALA A 134 7.13 -0.67 6.42
C ALA A 134 8.01 -1.21 7.56
N PRO A 135 9.03 -0.45 8.01
CA PRO A 135 9.93 -0.90 9.06
C PRO A 135 9.34 -0.84 10.47
N PHE A 136 8.08 -0.39 10.59
CA PHE A 136 7.37 -0.12 11.84
C PHE A 136 5.96 -0.71 11.77
N CYS A 137 5.35 -0.89 12.93
CA CYS A 137 3.93 -1.20 13.09
C CYS A 137 3.47 -0.73 14.46
N GLU A 138 2.23 -1.03 14.86
CA GLU A 138 1.66 -0.59 16.15
C GLU A 138 2.59 -0.93 17.32
N ASN A 139 3.10 -2.16 17.34
CA ASN A 139 3.96 -2.69 18.41
C ASN A 139 5.46 -2.68 18.04
N LYS A 140 5.85 -1.95 16.99
CA LYS A 140 7.25 -1.82 16.55
C LYS A 140 7.56 -0.37 16.18
N ARG A 141 8.36 0.30 17.01
CA ARG A 141 8.76 1.69 16.80
C ARG A 141 9.56 1.87 15.52
N PHE A 142 9.45 3.04 14.90
CA PHE A 142 10.23 3.40 13.72
C PHE A 142 11.75 3.35 14.03
N PRO A 143 12.59 2.84 13.10
CA PRO A 143 14.04 2.72 13.32
C PRO A 143 14.76 4.05 13.52
N THR A 144 15.93 4.00 14.15
CA THR A 144 16.82 5.16 14.29
C THR A 144 17.48 5.57 12.98
N GLU A 145 17.70 4.60 12.09
CA GLU A 145 18.29 4.81 10.78
C GLU A 145 17.28 5.47 9.82
N TYR A 146 17.78 6.01 8.72
CA TYR A 146 16.93 6.61 7.69
C TYR A 146 16.29 5.55 6.79
N TRP A 147 15.00 5.72 6.56
CA TRP A 147 14.17 4.93 5.68
C TRP A 147 13.42 5.84 4.72
N VAL A 148 13.32 5.38 3.48
CA VAL A 148 12.72 6.08 2.36
C VAL A 148 11.35 5.49 2.10
N ASN A 149 10.31 6.33 2.05
CA ASN A 149 8.99 5.94 1.60
C ASN A 149 8.96 5.90 0.08
N LEU A 150 8.71 4.73 -0.51
CA LEU A 150 8.64 4.53 -1.95
C LEU A 150 7.21 4.52 -2.48
N SER A 151 6.20 4.74 -1.63
CA SER A 151 4.79 4.69 -2.04
C SER A 151 4.17 6.06 -2.20
N VAL A 152 4.62 7.05 -1.43
CA VAL A 152 4.10 8.41 -1.46
C VAL A 152 5.22 9.44 -1.30
N GLY A 153 4.99 10.63 -1.85
CA GLY A 153 5.89 11.77 -1.74
C GLY A 153 6.85 11.94 -2.94
N PRO A 154 7.65 13.01 -2.93
CA PRO A 154 8.47 13.42 -4.08
C PRO A 154 9.41 12.33 -4.60
N ILE A 155 9.98 11.53 -3.70
CA ILE A 155 10.87 10.44 -4.11
C ILE A 155 10.13 9.29 -4.78
N ALA A 156 8.93 8.93 -4.30
CA ALA A 156 8.09 7.91 -4.92
C ALA A 156 7.68 8.34 -6.33
N GLU A 157 7.27 9.60 -6.50
CA GLU A 157 6.94 10.16 -7.82
C GLU A 157 8.13 10.14 -8.78
N ALA A 158 9.35 10.37 -8.28
CA ALA A 158 10.56 10.28 -9.11
C ALA A 158 10.83 8.83 -9.55
N PHE A 159 10.57 7.84 -8.70
CA PHE A 159 10.63 6.42 -9.08
C PHE A 159 9.54 6.03 -10.08
N ASP A 160 8.35 6.63 -10.00
CA ASP A 160 7.28 6.39 -10.98
C ASP A 160 7.64 6.99 -12.35
N ARG A 161 8.20 8.20 -12.37
CA ARG A 161 8.78 8.79 -13.60
C ARG A 161 9.90 7.94 -14.18
N LEU A 162 10.78 7.38 -13.33
CA LEU A 162 11.85 6.51 -13.78
C LEU A 162 11.31 5.23 -14.42
N GLN A 163 10.33 4.57 -13.78
CA GLN A 163 9.69 3.36 -14.32
C GLN A 163 9.03 3.63 -15.66
N ALA A 164 8.31 4.75 -15.78
CA ALA A 164 7.73 5.17 -17.06
C ALA A 164 8.82 5.38 -18.12
N ALA A 165 9.94 6.03 -17.77
CA ALA A 165 11.01 6.33 -18.72
C ALA A 165 11.79 5.09 -19.23
N ILE A 166 11.75 3.96 -18.51
CA ILE A 166 12.41 2.71 -18.91
C ILE A 166 11.48 1.69 -19.56
N ASP A 167 10.17 1.85 -19.42
CA ASP A 167 9.13 1.07 -20.11
C ASP A 167 8.94 1.53 -21.56
N ILE A 168 10.04 1.46 -22.32
CA ILE A 168 10.07 1.81 -23.74
C ILE A 168 9.41 0.65 -24.51
N PRO A 169 8.38 0.92 -25.35
CA PRO A 169 7.78 -0.11 -26.20
C PRO A 169 8.84 -0.85 -27.02
N ASP A 170 8.86 -2.18 -26.95
CA ASP A 170 9.84 -3.03 -27.63
C ASP A 170 9.89 -2.71 -29.13
N PRO A 171 11.05 -2.39 -29.73
CA PRO A 171 11.19 -2.08 -31.15
C PRO A 171 11.00 -3.29 -32.09
N GLN A 172 10.17 -4.27 -31.74
CA GLN A 172 9.74 -5.36 -32.64
C GLN A 172 9.05 -4.84 -33.91
N LEU A 173 8.71 -3.55 -33.95
CA LEU A 173 8.44 -2.81 -35.18
C LEU A 173 9.45 -1.66 -35.33
N PRO A 174 10.60 -1.89 -35.98
CA PRO A 174 11.63 -0.87 -36.28
C PRO A 174 11.14 0.31 -37.14
N ILE A 175 9.85 0.37 -37.45
CA ILE A 175 9.25 1.29 -38.43
C ILE A 175 8.73 2.58 -37.75
N HIS A 176 8.57 2.63 -36.42
CA HIS A 176 7.82 3.71 -35.75
C HIS A 176 8.55 4.57 -34.72
N MET A 177 9.78 4.28 -34.32
CA MET A 177 10.49 5.11 -33.33
C MET A 177 11.61 5.90 -33.99
N SER A 178 11.46 7.23 -34.03
CA SER A 178 12.50 8.12 -34.53
C SER A 178 13.63 8.27 -33.50
N VAL A 179 14.83 8.65 -33.95
CA VAL A 179 15.96 9.00 -33.07
C VAL A 179 15.57 10.12 -32.09
N THR A 180 14.69 11.02 -32.52
CA THR A 180 14.12 12.10 -31.71
C THR A 180 13.31 11.55 -30.53
N ASP A 181 12.53 10.49 -30.74
CA ASP A 181 11.72 9.87 -29.68
C ASP A 181 12.61 9.24 -28.61
N LEU A 182 13.64 8.51 -29.03
CA LEU A 182 14.58 7.87 -28.09
C LEU A 182 15.37 8.88 -27.25
N THR A 183 15.67 10.06 -27.81
CA THR A 183 16.30 11.17 -27.08
C THR A 183 15.37 11.72 -25.99
N SER A 184 14.07 11.84 -26.29
CA SER A 184 13.06 12.24 -25.31
C SER A 184 12.96 11.25 -24.15
N TRP A 185 12.93 9.94 -24.43
CA TRP A 185 12.95 8.90 -23.40
C TRP A 185 14.21 8.98 -22.52
N LYS A 186 15.38 9.19 -23.12
CA LYS A 186 16.63 9.38 -22.39
C LYS A 186 16.57 10.60 -21.48
N GLN A 187 16.00 11.71 -21.95
CA GLN A 187 15.84 12.91 -21.14
C GLN A 187 14.92 12.66 -19.94
N MET A 188 13.79 11.96 -20.12
CA MET A 188 12.90 11.59 -19.02
C MET A 188 13.62 10.72 -17.98
N PHE A 189 14.42 9.75 -18.44
CA PHE A 189 15.25 8.92 -17.57
C PHE A 189 16.26 9.75 -16.77
N ASP A 190 16.98 10.66 -17.44
CA ASP A 190 18.00 11.48 -16.80
C ASP A 190 17.43 12.42 -15.74
N VAL A 191 16.29 13.05 -16.04
CA VAL A 191 15.59 13.92 -15.08
C VAL A 191 15.13 13.11 -13.86
N ALA A 192 14.53 11.95 -14.06
CA ALA A 192 14.10 11.09 -12.95
C ALA A 192 15.29 10.64 -12.09
N MET A 193 16.39 10.21 -12.71
CA MET A 193 17.60 9.83 -11.99
C MET A 193 18.27 10.99 -11.26
N LEU A 194 18.25 12.20 -11.84
CA LEU A 194 18.77 13.41 -11.20
C LEU A 194 17.97 13.74 -9.94
N ASP A 195 16.64 13.67 -9.99
CA ASP A 195 15.77 13.92 -8.84
C ASP A 195 16.02 12.89 -7.73
N ILE A 196 16.02 11.59 -8.06
CA ILE A 196 16.28 10.51 -7.09
C ILE A 196 17.64 10.72 -6.42
N ARG A 197 18.67 11.03 -7.21
CA ARG A 197 20.01 11.32 -6.69
C ARG A 197 19.99 12.52 -5.76
N ARG A 198 19.37 13.62 -6.16
CA ARG A 198 19.29 14.83 -5.33
C ARG A 198 18.66 14.54 -3.98
N TYR A 199 17.55 13.81 -3.95
CA TYR A 199 16.86 13.44 -2.72
C TYR A 199 17.69 12.51 -1.83
N ALA A 200 18.40 11.55 -2.42
CA ALA A 200 19.24 10.60 -1.68
C ALA A 200 20.41 11.27 -0.93
N TYR A 201 20.85 12.45 -1.39
CA TYR A 201 22.02 13.16 -0.85
C TYR A 201 21.68 14.46 -0.10
N TYR A 202 20.41 14.72 0.23
CA TYR A 202 20.10 15.76 1.19
C TYR A 202 20.72 15.44 2.56
N THR A 203 21.21 16.49 3.22
CA THR A 203 21.87 16.40 4.53
C THR A 203 21.03 16.99 5.65
N ASP A 204 20.11 17.90 5.32
CA ASP A 204 19.19 18.50 6.29
C ASP A 204 18.04 17.53 6.62
N PRO A 205 17.81 17.17 7.89
CA PRO A 205 16.77 16.22 8.27
C PRO A 205 15.34 16.65 7.89
N MET A 206 15.05 17.95 7.89
CA MET A 206 13.71 18.44 7.53
C MET A 206 13.49 18.34 6.02
N GLN A 207 14.48 18.74 5.21
CA GLN A 207 14.41 18.53 3.75
C GLN A 207 14.31 17.05 3.37
N LEU A 208 14.99 16.16 4.10
CA LEU A 208 14.85 14.72 3.91
C LEU A 208 13.41 14.26 4.18
N ALA A 209 12.81 14.71 5.28
CA ALA A 209 11.43 14.37 5.62
C ALA A 209 10.44 14.87 4.55
N ASP A 210 10.63 16.09 4.04
CA ASP A 210 9.79 16.69 2.99
C ASP A 210 9.78 15.89 1.68
N VAL A 211 10.85 15.14 1.40
CA VAL A 211 10.94 14.28 0.20
C VAL A 211 10.61 12.81 0.48
N GLY A 212 10.20 12.47 1.70
CA GLY A 212 9.81 11.11 2.06
C GLY A 212 10.92 10.25 2.67
N VAL A 213 11.99 10.86 3.19
CA VAL A 213 13.08 10.16 3.88
C VAL A 213 13.05 10.48 5.37
N TYR A 214 12.80 9.48 6.21
CA TYR A 214 12.58 9.67 7.62
C TYR A 214 13.54 8.84 8.46
N ASN A 215 14.01 9.42 9.56
CA ASN A 215 14.45 8.67 10.74
C ASN A 215 13.32 8.70 11.79
N ARG A 216 13.48 8.01 12.93
CA ARG A 216 12.48 8.02 14.01
C ARG A 216 11.97 9.40 14.39
N ILE A 217 12.88 10.34 14.62
CA ILE A 217 12.53 11.68 15.15
C ILE A 217 11.70 12.44 14.13
N THR A 218 12.17 12.50 12.89
CA THR A 218 11.50 13.20 11.79
C THR A 218 10.19 12.53 11.42
N PHE A 219 10.12 11.19 11.42
CA PHE A 219 8.88 10.45 11.21
C PHE A 219 7.82 10.80 12.27
N GLU A 220 8.20 10.74 13.55
CA GLU A 220 7.28 11.01 14.66
C GLU A 220 6.81 12.46 14.68
N GLN A 221 7.71 13.41 14.38
CA GLN A 221 7.35 14.82 14.28
C GLN A 221 6.46 15.12 13.07
N HIS A 222 6.80 14.58 11.89
CA HIS A 222 6.11 14.87 10.64
C HIS A 222 4.67 14.33 10.64
N PHE A 223 4.46 13.15 11.24
CA PHE A 223 3.15 12.51 11.31
C PHE A 223 2.44 12.65 12.66
N GLY A 224 3.05 13.32 13.64
CA GLY A 224 2.48 13.48 14.99
C GLY A 224 2.35 12.16 15.76
N MET A 225 3.18 11.17 15.45
CA MET A 225 3.12 9.84 16.05
C MET A 225 3.67 9.86 17.48
N GLN A 226 2.95 9.22 18.40
CA GLN A 226 3.36 9.12 19.81
C GLN A 226 3.62 7.67 20.21
N TRP A 227 4.82 7.40 20.74
CA TRP A 227 5.19 6.11 21.28
C TRP A 227 5.00 6.08 22.80
N LEU A 228 4.17 5.16 23.28
CA LEU A 228 3.97 4.87 24.69
C LEU A 228 4.93 3.75 25.10
N GLU A 229 5.67 3.92 26.20
CA GLU A 229 6.58 2.90 26.74
C GLU A 229 5.86 1.78 27.52
#